data_AF-A0A9W8P1T6-F1
#
_entry.id   AF-A0A9W8P1T6-F1
#
_cell.length_a   1.000
_cell.length_b   1.000
_cell.length_c   1.000
_cell.angle_alpha   90.00
_cell.angle_beta   90.00
_cell.angle_gamma   90.00
#
_symmetry.space_group_name_H-M   'P 1'
#
loop_
_entity.id
_entity.type
_entity.pdbx_description
1 polymer ?
#
loop_
_entity_poly.entity_id
_entity_poly.type
_entity_poly.pdbx_seq_one_letter_code
_entity_poly.pdbx_strand_id
1 'polypeptide(L)' 'LKPKELLQTLPEKWNPLSVLPKDHEPDELHPPDINEGITFDHRITTRGSLADAFRIFTQGETSNAIPQ' A
#
# COMPACT_ATOMS: atom_id res chain seq x y z
N LEU A 1 -3.73 -1.38 30.97
CA LEU A 1 -2.72 -0.49 30.38
C LEU A 1 -3.39 0.84 30.08
N LYS A 2 -2.86 1.93 30.62
CA LYS A 2 -3.23 3.28 30.20
C LYS A 2 -2.74 3.50 28.77
N PRO A 3 -3.35 4.40 27.98
CA PRO A 3 -2.97 4.64 26.59
C PRO A 3 -1.46 4.89 26.39
N LYS A 4 -0.82 5.62 27.31
CA LYS A 4 0.63 5.88 27.27
C LYS A 4 1.48 4.62 27.44
N GLU A 5 1.03 3.70 28.30
CA GLU A 5 1.75 2.45 28.57
C GLU A 5 1.65 1.49 27.38
N LEU A 6 0.52 1.51 26.65
CA LEU A 6 0.35 0.74 25.43
C LEU A 6 1.29 1.21 24.32
N LEU A 7 1.43 2.52 24.12
CA LEU A 7 2.32 3.08 23.09
C LEU A 7 3.79 2.73 23.34
N GLN A 8 4.18 2.57 24.61
CA GLN A 8 5.54 2.16 25.01
C GLN A 8 5.84 0.68 24.73
N THR A 9 4.81 -0.15 24.49
CA THR A 9 5.00 -1.56 24.11
C THR A 9 5.16 -1.76 22.60
N LEU A 10 4.94 -0.72 21.79
CA LEU A 10 5.05 -0.84 20.35
C LEU A 10 6.53 -0.98 19.95
N PRO A 11 6.84 -1.85 18.98
CA PRO A 11 8.16 -1.88 18.36
C PRO A 11 8.53 -0.49 17.81
N GLU A 12 9.82 -0.16 17.82
CA GLU A 12 10.33 1.17 17.46
C GLU A 12 9.77 1.69 16.12
N LYS A 13 9.70 0.81 15.10
CA LYS A 13 9.15 1.13 13.77
C LYS A 13 7.68 1.57 13.77
N TRP A 14 6.92 1.23 14.82
CA TRP A 14 5.50 1.53 14.98
C TRP A 14 5.23 2.51 16.12
N ASN A 15 6.27 2.98 16.82
CA ASN A 15 6.09 3.90 17.94
C ASN A 15 5.90 5.33 17.39
N PRO A 16 4.71 5.94 17.52
CA PRO A 16 4.45 7.28 17.01
C PRO A 16 5.18 8.37 17.81
N LEU A 17 5.78 8.01 18.96
CA LEU A 17 6.58 8.91 19.78
C LEU A 17 8.06 8.95 19.36
N SER A 18 8.49 8.04 18.48
CA SER A 18 9.85 8.00 17.94
C SER A 18 10.00 8.92 16.72
N VAL A 19 11.23 9.29 16.39
CA VAL A 19 11.53 10.01 15.14
C VAL A 19 11.34 9.04 13.98
N LEU A 20 10.30 9.26 13.18
CA LEU A 20 10.04 8.47 11.99
C LEU A 20 10.90 8.97 10.82
N PRO A 21 11.25 8.09 9.86
CA PRO A 21 11.87 8.52 8.61
C PRO A 21 11.05 9.63 7.96
N LYS A 22 11.74 10.54 7.25
CA LYS A 22 11.07 11.57 6.48
C LYS A 22 10.19 10.89 5.43
N ASP A 23 8.92 11.26 5.40
CA ASP A 23 8.02 10.82 4.35
C ASP A 23 8.51 11.41 3.02
N HIS A 24 8.59 10.55 2.00
CA HIS A 24 9.00 10.95 0.66
C HIS A 24 7.79 11.18 -0.25
N GLU A 25 6.58 11.09 0.29
CA GLU A 25 5.39 11.56 -0.40
C GLU A 25 5.49 13.08 -0.67
N PRO A 26 5.08 13.55 -1.85
CA PRO A 26 5.02 14.98 -2.12
C PRO A 26 4.01 15.64 -1.17
N ASP A 27 4.38 16.78 -0.58
CA ASP A 27 3.51 17.56 0.33
C ASP A 27 2.16 17.91 -0.32
N GLU A 28 2.13 17.94 -1.66
CA GLU A 28 0.94 18.05 -2.47
C GLU A 28 0.83 16.82 -3.36
N LEU A 29 -0.04 15.87 -2.97
CA LEU A 29 -0.73 15.06 -3.96
C LEU A 29 -1.59 16.03 -4.77
N HIS A 30 -1.00 16.71 -5.77
CA HIS A 30 -1.81 17.30 -6.81
C HIS A 30 -2.66 16.16 -7.36
N PRO A 31 -3.99 16.20 -7.22
CA PRO A 31 -4.80 15.25 -7.94
C PRO A 31 -4.36 15.37 -9.40
N PRO A 32 -4.01 14.26 -10.09
CA PRO A 32 -3.69 14.33 -11.50
C PRO A 32 -4.79 15.13 -12.17
N ASP A 33 -4.43 16.07 -13.06
CA ASP A 33 -5.44 16.88 -13.75
C ASP A 33 -6.48 15.90 -14.30
N ILE A 34 -7.69 15.98 -13.76
CA ILE A 34 -8.77 15.03 -14.06
C ILE A 34 -9.12 15.04 -15.56
N ASN A 35 -8.63 16.04 -16.29
CA ASN A 35 -8.73 16.18 -17.73
C ASN A 35 -7.59 15.51 -18.52
N GLU A 36 -6.46 15.19 -17.88
CA GLU A 36 -5.32 14.45 -18.47
C GLU A 36 -5.34 12.96 -18.11
N GLY A 37 -6.11 12.56 -17.09
CA GLY A 37 -6.26 11.18 -16.67
C GLY A 37 -7.17 10.36 -17.60
N ILE A 38 -6.70 9.20 -18.06
CA ILE A 38 -7.56 8.21 -18.71
C ILE A 38 -8.32 7.44 -17.62
N THR A 39 -9.65 7.49 -17.64
CA THR A 39 -10.48 6.65 -16.77
C THR A 39 -10.20 5.18 -17.05
N PHE A 40 -9.61 4.48 -16.09
CA PHE A 40 -9.37 3.04 -16.16
C PHE A 40 -10.52 2.27 -15.51
N ASP A 41 -11.25 1.48 -16.30
CA ASP A 41 -12.19 0.50 -15.76
C ASP A 41 -11.40 -0.73 -15.27
N HIS A 42 -11.34 -0.90 -13.95
CA HIS A 42 -10.62 -2.00 -13.29
C HIS A 42 -11.45 -3.28 -13.18
N ARG A 43 -12.67 -3.34 -13.74
CA ARG A 43 -13.51 -4.53 -13.68
C ARG A 43 -12.97 -5.62 -14.61
N ILE A 44 -12.65 -6.78 -14.03
CA ILE A 44 -12.17 -7.95 -14.76
C ILE A 44 -13.15 -9.10 -14.53
N THR A 45 -13.56 -9.77 -15.60
CA THR A 45 -14.36 -11.00 -15.52
C THR A 45 -13.46 -12.21 -15.73
N THR A 46 -13.42 -13.11 -14.75
CA THR A 46 -12.65 -14.36 -14.81
C THR A 46 -13.58 -15.58 -14.72
N ARG A 47 -13.06 -16.76 -15.08
CA ARG A 47 -13.77 -18.04 -14.94
C ARG A 47 -12.99 -18.93 -13.96
N GLY A 48 -13.69 -19.76 -13.19
CA GLY A 48 -13.09 -20.65 -12.20
C GLY A 48 -13.55 -20.35 -10.79
N SER A 49 -12.84 -20.91 -9.80
CA SER A 49 -13.12 -20.66 -8.39
C SER A 49 -12.52 -19.34 -7.92
N LEU A 50 -12.99 -18.84 -6.77
CA LEU A 50 -12.37 -17.69 -6.11
C LEU A 50 -10.89 -17.94 -5.81
N ALA A 51 -10.52 -19.17 -5.42
CA ALA A 51 -9.13 -19.54 -5.17
C ALA A 51 -8.25 -19.41 -6.42
N ASP A 52 -8.78 -19.75 -7.60
CA ASP A 52 -8.06 -19.60 -8.87
C ASP A 52 -7.77 -18.13 -9.19
N ALA A 53 -8.72 -17.23 -8.90
CA ALA A 53 -8.53 -15.78 -9.06
C ALA A 53 -7.43 -15.25 -8.13
N PHE A 54 -7.41 -15.65 -6.86
CA PHE A 54 -6.34 -15.28 -5.94
C PHE A 54 -4.97 -15.81 -6.39
N ARG A 55 -4.94 -17.01 -6.98
CA ARG A 55 -3.71 -17.65 -7.45
C ARG A 55 -2.95 -16.79 -8.47
N ILE A 56 -3.67 -16.10 -9.36
CA ILE A 56 -3.09 -15.22 -10.40
C ILE A 56 -2.18 -14.14 -9.78
N PHE A 57 -2.58 -13.59 -8.64
CA PHE A 57 -1.88 -12.46 -8.02
C PHE A 57 -0.93 -12.88 -6.88
N THR A 58 -0.98 -14.14 -6.44
CA THR A 58 -0.28 -14.61 -5.23
C THR A 58 0.70 -15.75 -5.50
N GLN A 59 0.71 -16.32 -6.70
CA GLN A 59 1.63 -17.38 -7.10
C GLN A 59 2.35 -17.02 -8.40
N GLY A 60 3.63 -17.34 -8.49
CA GLY A 60 4.47 -17.06 -9.66
C GLY A 60 5.77 -16.36 -9.29
N GLU A 61 6.52 -15.93 -10.31
CA GLU A 61 7.74 -15.15 -10.11
C GLU A 61 7.39 -13.76 -9.57
N THR A 62 7.91 -13.44 -8.39
CA THR A 62 7.76 -12.12 -7.78
C THR A 62 8.92 -11.23 -8.22
N SER A 63 8.63 -10.07 -8.84
CA SER A 63 9.64 -9.05 -9.08
C SER A 63 9.55 -7.98 -8.00
N ASN A 64 10.57 -7.91 -7.14
CA ASN A 64 10.76 -6.81 -6.19
C ASN A 64 11.60 -5.67 -6.81
N ALA A 65 11.86 -5.71 -8.12
CA ALA A 65 12.62 -4.69 -8.81
C ALA A 65 11.76 -3.45 -8.98
N ILE A 66 11.94 -2.48 -8.08
CA ILE A 66 11.39 -1.13 -8.23
C ILE A 66 12.27 -0.41 -9.26
N PRO A 67 11.72 0.08 -10.38
CA PRO A 67 12.47 0.91 -11.32
C PRO A 67 13.09 2.11 -10.60
N GLN A 68 14.37 2.39 -10.88
CA GLN A 68 15.10 3.56 -10.37
C GLN A 68 14.63 4.84 -11.04
#